data_AF-A0A139AH94-F1
#
_entry.id   AF-A0A139AH94-F1
#
_cell.length_a   1.000
_cell.length_b   1.000
_cell.length_c   1.000
_cell.angle_alpha   90.00
_cell.angle_beta   90.00
_cell.angle_gamma   90.00
#
_symmetry.space_group_name_H-M   'P 1'
#
loop_
_entity.id
_entity.type
_entity.pdbx_description
1 polymer ?
#
loop_
_entity_poly.entity_id
_entity_poly.type
_entity_poly.pdbx_seq_one_letter_code
_entity_poly.pdbx_strand_id
1 'polypeptide(L)' 'MSSLPVDFFIIGLGNPDPQYAISRHNVGYVFCNFLANAISMSQAPEGAAAVPVFWRRVDVMVFS' A
#
# COMPACT_ATOMS: atom_id res chain seq x y z
N MET A 1 3.04 20.60 21.57
CA MET A 1 3.02 19.30 20.88
C MET A 1 4.09 19.34 19.80
N SER A 2 5.26 18.77 20.05
CA SER A 2 6.32 18.65 19.04
C SER A 2 5.90 17.58 18.04
N SER A 3 5.77 17.94 16.75
CA SER A 3 5.65 16.95 15.68
C SER A 3 6.86 16.00 15.79
N LEU A 4 6.61 14.71 15.94
CA LEU A 4 7.68 13.71 15.79
C LEU A 4 8.33 13.96 14.42
N PRO A 5 9.66 14.02 14.32
CA PRO A 5 10.33 14.22 13.04
C PRO A 5 9.90 13.09 12.11
N VAL A 6 9.43 13.44 10.91
CA VAL A 6 9.13 12.46 9.88
C VAL A 6 10.46 11.95 9.34
N ASP A 7 10.81 10.71 9.67
CA ASP A 7 12.09 10.12 9.24
C ASP A 7 12.11 9.86 7.73
N PHE A 8 10.95 9.48 7.16
CA PHE A 8 10.83 9.12 5.75
C PHE A 8 9.50 9.57 5.15
N PHE A 9 9.57 10.07 3.90
CA PHE A 9 8.40 10.31 3.06
C PHE A 9 8.48 9.41 1.82
N ILE A 10 7.61 8.39 1.78
CA ILE A 10 7.59 7.38 0.72
C ILE A 10 6.45 7.70 -0.23
N ILE A 11 6.78 7.93 -1.51
CA ILE A 11 5.82 8.31 -2.55
C ILE A 11 5.78 7.22 -3.62
N GLY A 12 4.58 6.69 -3.89
CA GLY A 12 4.32 5.86 -5.04
C GLY A 12 3.97 6.73 -6.23
N LEU A 13 4.67 6.59 -7.36
CA LEU A 13 4.33 7.28 -8.60
C LEU A 13 3.39 6.41 -9.46
N GLY A 14 2.49 7.07 -10.18
CA GLY A 14 1.54 6.44 -11.08
C GLY A 14 0.46 7.39 -11.58
N ASN A 15 -0.43 6.90 -12.43
CA ASN A 15 -1.60 7.62 -12.93
C ASN A 15 -2.84 7.26 -12.09
N PRO A 16 -3.70 8.25 -11.74
CA PRO A 16 -4.86 8.04 -10.88
C PRO A 16 -6.02 7.32 -11.58
N ASP A 17 -6.09 7.36 -12.91
CA ASP A 17 -7.23 6.81 -13.64
C ASP A 17 -7.36 5.29 -13.46
N PRO A 18 -8.58 4.76 -13.27
CA PRO A 18 -8.82 3.34 -13.02
C PRO A 18 -8.21 2.41 -14.08
N GLN A 19 -8.15 2.86 -15.33
CA GLN A 19 -7.61 2.10 -16.45
C GLN A 19 -6.10 1.82 -16.33
N TYR A 20 -5.36 2.60 -15.54
CA TYR A 20 -3.92 2.42 -15.34
C TYR A 20 -3.57 1.63 -14.08
N ALA A 21 -4.56 1.22 -13.30
CA ALA A 21 -4.40 0.62 -11.99
C ALA A 21 -3.43 -0.57 -11.93
N ILE A 22 -3.39 -1.37 -12.99
CA ILE A 22 -2.57 -2.58 -13.13
C ILE A 22 -1.43 -2.42 -14.15
N SER A 23 -1.18 -1.19 -14.59
CA SER A 23 -0.08 -0.91 -15.51
C SER A 23 1.26 -0.93 -14.78
N ARG A 24 2.34 -1.21 -15.52
CA ARG A 24 3.72 -1.12 -15.00
C ARG A 24 4.05 0.29 -14.48
N HIS A 25 3.36 1.31 -14.98
CA HIS A 25 3.52 2.70 -14.55
C HIS A 25 2.96 2.97 -13.15
N ASN A 26 2.06 2.11 -12.66
CA ASN A 26 1.44 2.22 -11.33
C ASN A 26 2.08 1.30 -10.28
N VAL A 27 3.25 0.71 -10.57
CA VAL A 27 3.95 -0.16 -9.61
C VAL A 27 4.29 0.58 -8.30
N GLY A 28 4.53 1.90 -8.36
CA GLY A 28 4.72 2.72 -7.17
C GLY A 28 3.49 2.75 -6.26
N TYR A 29 2.29 2.92 -6.84
CA TYR A 29 1.03 2.83 -6.09
C TYR A 29 0.83 1.43 -5.49
N VAL A 30 1.14 0.37 -6.24
CA VAL A 30 1.03 -1.02 -5.75
C VAL A 30 1.95 -1.24 -4.54
N PHE A 31 3.20 -0.78 -4.63
CA PHE A 31 4.16 -0.89 -3.53
C PHE A 31 3.72 -0.13 -2.27
N CYS A 32 3.27 1.12 -2.41
CA CYS A 32 2.80 1.90 -1.25
C CYS A 32 1.59 1.27 -0.56
N ASN A 33 0.64 0.73 -1.33
CA ASN A 33 -0.51 0.01 -0.77
C ASN A 33 -0.06 -1.25 -0.01
N PHE A 34 0.87 -2.01 -0.57
CA PHE A 34 1.44 -3.18 0.08
C PHE A 34 2.16 -2.81 1.38
N LEU A 35 3.01 -1.78 1.35
CA LEU A 35 3.75 -1.32 2.53
C LEU A 35 2.82 -0.85 3.65
N ALA A 36 1.78 -0.07 3.31
CA ALA A 36 0.80 0.38 4.29
C ALA A 36 0.05 -0.79 4.94
N ASN A 37 -0.32 -1.81 4.16
CA ASN A 37 -0.92 -3.03 4.70
C ASN A 37 0.05 -3.77 5.61
N ALA A 38 1.31 -3.94 5.20
CA ALA A 38 2.33 -4.60 6.01
C ALA A 38 2.54 -3.90 7.36
N ILE A 39 2.62 -2.56 7.37
CA ILE A 39 2.73 -1.77 8.59
C ILE A 39 1.50 -1.97 9.49
N SER A 40 0.29 -1.79 8.93
CA SER A 40 -0.97 -1.99 9.67
C SER A 40 -1.06 -3.37 10.30
N MET A 41 -0.69 -4.41 9.55
CA MET A 41 -0.72 -5.79 10.01
C MET A 41 0.35 -6.08 11.06
N SER A 42 1.52 -5.44 10.98
CA SER A 42 2.59 -5.58 11.98
C SER A 42 2.31 -4.87 13.30
N GLN A 43 1.46 -3.84 13.27
CA GLN A 43 1.09 -3.03 14.44
C GLN A 43 -0.24 -3.45 15.06
N ALA A 44 -0.89 -4.50 14.52
CA ALA A 44 -2.14 -4.99 15.06
C ALA A 44 -1.95 -5.46 16.52
N PRO A 45 -2.76 -4.98 17.48
CA PRO A 45 -2.71 -5.45 18.85
C PRO A 45 -2.90 -6.97 18.93
N GLU A 46 -2.24 -7.61 19.89
CA GLU A 46 -2.36 -9.05 20.09
C GLU A 46 -3.83 -9.43 20.35
N GLY A 47 -4.39 -10.31 19.51
CA GLY A 47 -5.81 -10.70 19.55
C GLY A 47 -6.79 -9.83 18.75
N ALA A 48 -6.34 -8.72 18.18
CA ALA A 48 -7.13 -7.95 17.20
C ALA A 48 -6.93 -8.52 15.79
N ALA A 49 -8.00 -8.57 14.99
CA ALA A 49 -7.88 -8.92 13.58
C ALA A 49 -7.03 -7.85 12.88
N ALA A 50 -5.90 -8.24 12.30
CA ALA A 50 -5.08 -7.36 11.48
C ALA A 50 -5.86 -6.97 10.21
N VAL A 51 -6.40 -5.75 10.18
CA VAL A 51 -7.19 -5.25 9.05
C VAL A 51 -6.27 -4.52 8.07
N PRO A 52 -6.21 -4.93 6.79
CA PRO A 52 -5.47 -4.16 5.78
C PRO A 52 -6.14 -2.81 5.55
N VAL A 53 -5.33 -1.78 5.36
CA VAL A 53 -5.79 -0.41 5.04
C VAL A 53 -6.34 -0.37 3.61
N PHE A 54 -5.73 -1.14 2.71
CA PHE A 54 -6.11 -1.23 1.30
C PHE A 54 -6.57 -2.64 0.93
N TRP A 55 -7.80 -2.76 0.47
CA TRP A 55 -8.46 -4.03 0.12
C TRP A 55 -8.36 -4.39 -1.36
N ARG A 56 -7.30 -3.95 -2.05
CA ARG A 56 -7.16 -4.26 -3.46
C ARG A 56 -6.67 -5.71 -3.59
N ARG A 57 -7.54 -6.60 -4.07
CA ARG A 57 -7.11 -7.85 -4.71
C ARG A 57 -6.27 -7.45 -5.91
N VAL A 58 -4.98 -7.30 -5.70
CA VAL A 58 -4.04 -7.43 -6.80
C VAL A 58 -4.01 -8.94 -7.01
N ASP A 59 -4.94 -9.45 -7.80
CA ASP A 59 -4.66 -10.64 -8.57
C ASP A 59 -3.42 -10.23 -9.36
N VAL A 60 -2.25 -10.61 -8.85
CA VAL A 60 -1.02 -10.58 -9.63
C VAL A 60 -1.38 -11.45 -10.80
N MET A 61 -1.81 -10.82 -11.90
CA MET A 61 -2.16 -11.51 -13.12
C MET A 61 -0.95 -12.35 -13.47
N VAL A 62 -1.07 -13.63 -13.16
CA VAL A 62 -0.41 -14.70 -13.88
C VAL A 62 -0.78 -14.40 -15.33
N PHE A 63 0.17 -13.79 -16.05
CA PHE A 63 0.12 -13.77 -17.49
C PHE A 63 -0.09 -15.22 -17.92
N SER A 64 -1.06 -15.40 -18.82
CA SER A 64 -1.35 -16.59 -19.65
C SER A 64 -0.44 -17.81 -19.46
#